data_AF-A0A1Q4ZDY7-F1
#
_entry.id   AF-A0A1Q4ZDY7-F1
#
_cell.length_a   1.000
_cell.length_b   1.000
_cell.length_c   1.000
_cell.angle_alpha   90.00
_cell.angle_beta   90.00
_cell.angle_gamma   90.00
#
_symmetry.space_group_name_H-M   'P 1'
#
loop_
_entity.id
_entity.type
_entity.pdbx_description
1 polymer ?
#
loop_
_entity_poly.entity_id
_entity_poly.type
_entity_poly.pdbx_seq_one_letter_code
_entity_poly.pdbx_strand_id
1 'polypeptide(L)'
;MAPRRAAALRGGEQSLREHLIAAARALVARRGTAGLTVRDIAGEAGVADGVLYNHFADKEELLAYALHAHVRAVEAELDGAAPRPGEGTVAANLRAYLARALALHAAILPAFAGLTAQPKLLARLGDLATPLAGGQDLRTELAGYVHAERRLGRVAASASPEAVATLVVGVCHDLVLGRLLDPSGPPPEPPAELVDALVATLLHGVLPGD
;
A
#
# COMPACT_ATOMS: atom_id res chain seq x y z
N MET A 1 -38.38 10.49 -16.30
CA MET A 1 -37.19 11.29 -15.92
C MET A 1 -35.96 10.59 -16.46
N ALA A 2 -35.21 11.23 -17.37
CA ALA A 2 -33.96 10.67 -17.89
C ALA A 2 -32.89 10.64 -16.78
N PRO A 3 -32.08 9.58 -16.64
CA PRO A 3 -31.07 9.52 -15.60
C PRO A 3 -29.97 10.55 -15.87
N ARG A 4 -29.43 11.14 -14.79
CA ARG A 4 -28.34 12.14 -14.73
C ARG A 4 -27.00 11.60 -15.27
N ARG A 5 -26.98 11.00 -16.46
CA ARG A 5 -25.88 10.18 -16.96
C ARG A 5 -24.64 10.97 -17.39
N ALA A 6 -24.57 12.30 -17.20
CA ALA A 6 -23.55 13.08 -17.90
C ALA A 6 -23.18 14.45 -17.29
N ALA A 7 -23.52 14.79 -16.05
CA ALA A 7 -23.07 16.10 -15.53
C ALA A 7 -21.55 16.10 -15.21
N ALA A 8 -21.03 15.03 -14.61
CA ALA A 8 -19.60 14.89 -14.28
C ALA A 8 -18.72 14.44 -15.46
N LEU A 9 -19.30 13.77 -16.47
CA LEU A 9 -18.56 13.23 -17.64
C LEU A 9 -18.45 14.23 -18.80
N ARG A 10 -18.95 15.47 -18.66
CA ARG A 10 -19.06 16.45 -19.77
C ARG A 10 -17.89 17.44 -19.87
N GLY A 11 -16.91 17.40 -18.97
CA GLY A 11 -15.63 18.10 -19.11
C GLY A 11 -14.53 17.05 -19.13
N GLY A 12 -14.06 16.67 -20.31
CA GLY A 12 -13.26 15.47 -20.54
C GLY A 12 -11.98 15.39 -19.70
N GLU A 13 -11.76 14.21 -19.12
CA GLU A 13 -10.47 13.49 -19.03
C GLU A 13 -10.64 12.16 -18.26
N GLN A 14 -11.62 12.04 -17.37
CA GLN A 14 -11.85 10.83 -16.56
C GLN A 14 -12.96 9.92 -17.14
N SER A 15 -12.64 8.65 -17.36
CA SER A 15 -13.61 7.61 -17.75
C SER A 15 -14.60 7.31 -16.63
N LEU A 16 -15.79 6.81 -16.97
CA LEU A 16 -16.77 6.35 -15.97
C LEU A 16 -16.19 5.25 -15.06
N ARG A 17 -15.29 4.41 -15.59
CA ARG A 17 -14.57 3.39 -14.81
C ARG A 17 -13.71 4.03 -13.72
N GLU A 18 -12.93 5.04 -14.06
CA GLU A 18 -12.08 5.77 -13.10
C GLU A 18 -12.92 6.56 -12.10
N HIS A 19 -14.06 7.12 -12.52
CA HIS A 19 -15.01 7.81 -11.62
C HIS A 19 -15.57 6.86 -10.55
N LEU A 20 -15.95 5.64 -10.94
CA LEU A 20 -16.40 4.60 -10.02
C LEU A 20 -15.29 4.19 -9.04
N ILE A 21 -14.05 4.06 -9.50
CA ILE A 21 -12.88 3.78 -8.65
C ILE A 21 -12.67 4.91 -7.65
N ALA A 22 -12.75 6.17 -8.08
CA ALA A 22 -12.56 7.33 -7.21
C ALA A 22 -13.65 7.42 -6.13
N ALA A 23 -14.91 7.18 -6.49
CA ALA A 23 -16.02 7.15 -5.53
C ALA A 23 -15.88 6.00 -4.51
N ALA A 24 -15.57 4.79 -4.98
CA ALA A 24 -15.31 3.65 -4.09
C ALA A 24 -14.11 3.92 -3.16
N ARG A 25 -13.02 4.51 -3.68
CA ARG A 25 -11.83 4.90 -2.90
C ARG A 25 -12.19 5.85 -1.77
N ALA A 26 -13.04 6.84 -2.03
CA ALA A 26 -13.49 7.80 -1.03
C ALA A 26 -14.29 7.13 0.11
N LEU A 27 -15.14 6.15 -0.21
CA LEU A 27 -15.86 5.36 0.80
C LEU A 27 -14.90 4.49 1.62
N VAL A 28 -13.99 3.78 0.94
CA VAL A 28 -12.98 2.91 1.56
C VAL A 28 -12.09 3.68 2.52
N ALA A 29 -11.62 4.87 2.15
CA ALA A 29 -10.80 5.72 3.01
C ALA A 29 -11.55 6.17 4.28
N ARG A 30 -12.88 6.37 4.21
CA ARG A 30 -13.69 6.85 5.35
C ARG A 30 -14.21 5.75 6.26
N ARG A 31 -14.49 4.55 5.73
CA ARG A 31 -15.27 3.52 6.42
C ARG A 31 -14.61 2.13 6.40
N GLY A 32 -13.50 1.97 5.69
CA GLY A 32 -12.97 0.66 5.35
C GLY A 32 -13.82 -0.07 4.31
N THR A 33 -13.47 -1.32 4.03
CA THR A 33 -14.20 -2.16 3.05
C THR A 33 -15.41 -2.88 3.64
N ALA A 34 -15.42 -3.09 4.95
CA ALA A 34 -16.47 -3.83 5.66
C ALA A 34 -17.85 -3.19 5.44
N GLY A 35 -18.79 -3.99 4.96
CA GLY A 35 -20.19 -3.58 4.81
C GLY A 35 -20.50 -2.66 3.63
N LEU A 36 -19.52 -2.28 2.79
CA LEU A 36 -19.79 -1.48 1.58
C LEU A 36 -20.63 -2.27 0.57
N THR A 37 -21.71 -1.66 0.08
CA THR A 37 -22.62 -2.24 -0.92
C THR A 37 -22.47 -1.54 -2.28
N VAL A 38 -22.96 -2.20 -3.34
CA VAL A 38 -23.04 -1.58 -4.69
C VAL A 38 -23.86 -0.30 -4.65
N ARG A 39 -24.93 -0.27 -3.85
CA ARG A 39 -25.80 0.90 -3.70
C ARG A 39 -25.07 2.07 -3.04
N ASP A 40 -24.22 1.81 -2.04
CA ASP A 40 -23.40 2.86 -1.42
C ASP A 40 -22.46 3.50 -2.45
N ILE A 41 -21.79 2.68 -3.24
CA ILE A 41 -20.83 3.13 -4.26
C ILE A 41 -21.54 3.88 -5.38
N ALA A 42 -22.66 3.36 -5.88
CA ALA A 42 -23.46 4.04 -6.91
C ALA A 42 -24.02 5.37 -6.41
N GLY A 43 -24.44 5.42 -5.15
CA GLY A 43 -24.85 6.64 -4.46
C GLY A 43 -23.74 7.68 -4.37
N GLU A 44 -22.54 7.30 -3.92
CA GLU A 44 -21.36 8.17 -3.88
C GLU A 44 -20.96 8.66 -5.28
N ALA A 45 -21.04 7.79 -6.29
CA ALA A 45 -20.71 8.12 -7.67
C ALA A 45 -21.82 8.92 -8.39
N GLY A 46 -23.02 9.01 -7.83
CA GLY A 46 -24.17 9.67 -8.46
C GLY A 46 -24.70 8.94 -9.70
N VAL A 47 -24.56 7.62 -9.77
CA VAL A 47 -25.00 6.78 -10.89
C VAL A 47 -26.05 5.75 -10.47
N ALA A 48 -26.67 5.07 -11.44
CA ALA A 48 -27.56 3.95 -11.14
C ALA A 48 -26.75 2.68 -10.80
N ASP A 49 -27.24 1.87 -9.86
CA ASP A 49 -26.56 0.66 -9.35
C ASP A 49 -26.05 -0.28 -10.46
N GLY A 50 -26.87 -0.50 -11.49
CA GLY A 50 -26.53 -1.39 -12.60
C GLY A 50 -25.37 -0.92 -13.48
N VAL A 51 -24.94 0.34 -13.35
CA VAL A 51 -23.84 0.91 -14.16
C VAL A 51 -22.50 0.26 -13.84
N LEU A 52 -22.30 -0.17 -12.59
CA LEU A 52 -21.06 -0.77 -12.12
C LEU A 52 -20.72 -2.07 -12.88
N TYR A 53 -21.73 -2.91 -13.14
CA TYR A 53 -21.58 -4.19 -13.83
C TYR A 53 -21.19 -4.08 -15.31
N ASN A 54 -21.23 -2.87 -15.89
CA ASN A 54 -20.71 -2.63 -17.24
C ASN A 54 -19.18 -2.52 -17.27
N HIS A 55 -18.55 -2.28 -16.12
CA HIS A 55 -17.12 -1.97 -16.02
C HIS A 55 -16.33 -2.95 -15.14
N PHE A 56 -17.02 -3.64 -14.23
CA PHE A 56 -16.44 -4.58 -13.29
C PHE A 56 -17.29 -5.85 -13.27
N ALA A 57 -16.64 -7.00 -13.20
CA ALA A 57 -17.27 -8.31 -13.08
C ALA A 57 -18.09 -8.41 -11.79
N ASP A 58 -17.60 -7.80 -10.71
CA ASP A 58 -18.27 -7.76 -9.41
C ASP A 58 -17.84 -6.56 -8.56
N LYS A 59 -18.49 -6.39 -7.40
CA LYS A 59 -18.17 -5.34 -6.43
C LYS A 59 -16.75 -5.50 -5.87
N GLU A 60 -16.30 -6.73 -5.65
CA GLU A 60 -14.99 -7.01 -5.08
C GLU A 60 -13.85 -6.59 -6.02
N GLU A 61 -14.03 -6.73 -7.34
CA GLU A 61 -13.09 -6.21 -8.32
C GLU A 61 -12.98 -4.69 -8.21
N LEU A 62 -14.10 -3.96 -8.17
CA LEU A 62 -14.07 -2.51 -7.97
C LEU A 62 -13.40 -2.12 -6.64
N LEU A 63 -13.73 -2.81 -5.54
CA LEU A 63 -13.12 -2.55 -4.24
C LEU A 63 -11.61 -2.83 -4.25
N ALA A 64 -11.15 -3.83 -4.99
CA ALA A 64 -9.72 -4.11 -5.14
C ALA A 64 -9.00 -2.97 -5.87
N TYR A 65 -9.56 -2.47 -6.98
CA TYR A 65 -9.04 -1.29 -7.66
C TYR A 65 -9.09 -0.03 -6.77
N ALA A 66 -10.15 0.13 -5.97
CA ALA A 66 -10.29 1.26 -5.05
C ALA A 66 -9.25 1.23 -3.92
N LEU A 67 -8.99 0.05 -3.32
CA LEU A 67 -7.93 -0.14 -2.34
C LEU A 67 -6.56 0.10 -2.95
N HIS A 68 -6.28 -0.44 -4.13
CA HIS A 68 -5.03 -0.19 -4.83
C HIS A 68 -4.82 1.31 -5.09
N ALA A 69 -5.85 2.00 -5.60
CA ALA A 69 -5.82 3.44 -5.82
C ALA A 69 -5.67 4.24 -4.50
N HIS A 70 -6.22 3.73 -3.39
CA HIS A 70 -6.03 4.34 -2.08
C HIS A 70 -4.56 4.24 -1.62
N VAL A 71 -3.96 3.06 -1.71
CA VAL A 71 -2.54 2.85 -1.36
C VAL A 71 -1.64 3.77 -2.17
N ARG A 72 -1.86 3.86 -3.50
CA ARG A 72 -1.08 4.73 -4.39
C ARG A 72 -1.24 6.22 -4.08
N ALA A 73 -2.44 6.64 -3.69
CA ALA A 73 -2.67 8.04 -3.30
C ALA A 73 -1.93 8.37 -1.99
N VAL A 74 -2.03 7.49 -0.98
CA VAL A 74 -1.31 7.67 0.29
C VAL A 74 0.20 7.64 0.07
N GLU A 75 0.70 6.72 -0.76
CA GLU A 75 2.13 6.66 -1.13
C GLU A 75 2.61 7.96 -1.79
N ALA A 76 1.80 8.59 -2.64
CA ALA A 76 2.14 9.86 -3.28
C ALA A 76 2.03 11.08 -2.34
N GLU A 77 1.19 11.01 -1.31
CA GLU A 77 1.04 12.06 -0.29
C GLU A 77 2.15 12.01 0.78
N LEU A 78 2.78 10.84 0.97
CA LEU A 78 3.89 10.72 1.90
C LEU A 78 5.13 11.45 1.36
N ASP A 79 5.53 12.50 2.06
CA ASP A 79 6.77 13.21 1.81
C ASP A 79 8.00 12.31 2.02
N GLY A 80 8.97 12.43 1.13
CA GLY A 80 10.26 11.75 1.23
C GLY A 80 10.65 11.08 -0.07
N ALA A 81 11.59 11.69 -0.80
CA ALA A 81 12.19 11.04 -1.96
C ALA A 81 12.82 9.71 -1.54
N ALA A 82 12.61 8.68 -2.37
CA ALA A 82 13.33 7.42 -2.25
C ALA A 82 14.84 7.68 -2.11
N PRO A 83 15.50 7.14 -1.07
CA PRO A 83 16.94 7.27 -0.94
C PRO A 83 17.66 6.80 -2.20
N ARG A 84 18.57 7.63 -2.72
CA ARG A 84 19.28 7.31 -3.96
C ARG A 84 20.49 6.43 -3.65
N PRO A 85 20.69 5.33 -4.41
CA PRO A 85 21.92 4.56 -4.30
C PRO A 85 23.09 5.47 -4.64
N GLY A 86 24.02 5.60 -3.71
CA GLY A 86 25.17 6.48 -3.88
C GLY A 86 25.33 7.45 -2.72
N GLU A 87 24.19 7.83 -2.13
CA GLU A 87 24.06 9.00 -1.29
C GLU A 87 23.79 8.60 0.16
N GLY A 88 24.36 9.33 1.12
CA GLY A 88 24.22 9.02 2.54
C GLY A 88 24.89 7.69 2.95
N THR A 89 24.56 7.21 4.16
CA THR A 89 25.00 5.90 4.63
C THR A 89 23.92 4.86 4.36
N VAL A 90 24.32 3.60 4.13
CA VAL A 90 23.36 2.48 3.95
C VAL A 90 22.40 2.41 5.13
N ALA A 91 22.90 2.60 6.35
CA ALA A 91 22.09 2.62 7.56
C ALA A 91 21.06 3.77 7.57
N ALA A 92 21.45 5.00 7.23
CA ALA A 92 20.52 6.13 7.17
C ALA A 92 19.43 5.92 6.12
N ASN A 93 19.78 5.39 4.95
CA ASN A 93 18.83 5.12 3.88
C ASN A 93 17.86 4.00 4.26
N LEU A 94 18.33 2.92 4.89
CA LEU A 94 17.46 1.84 5.39
C LEU A 94 16.50 2.35 6.46
N ARG A 95 16.92 3.25 7.35
CA ARG A 95 16.02 3.92 8.29
C ARG A 95 14.94 4.73 7.59
N ALA A 96 15.31 5.49 6.55
CA ALA A 96 14.35 6.27 5.78
C ALA A 96 13.34 5.36 5.05
N TYR A 97 13.80 4.25 4.47
CA TYR A 97 12.92 3.22 3.88
C TYR A 97 11.94 2.64 4.91
N LEU A 98 12.45 2.24 6.08
CA LEU A 98 11.64 1.64 7.14
C LEU A 98 10.62 2.65 7.72
N ALA A 99 11.03 3.90 7.95
CA ALA A 99 10.14 4.96 8.39
C ALA A 99 9.01 5.24 7.38
N ARG A 100 9.33 5.36 6.09
CA ARG A 100 8.34 5.54 5.02
C ARG A 100 7.39 4.34 4.93
N ALA A 101 7.92 3.13 5.04
CA ALA A 101 7.13 1.90 5.05
C ALA A 101 6.12 1.88 6.20
N LEU A 102 6.56 2.21 7.41
CA LEU A 102 5.70 2.22 8.61
C LEU A 102 4.64 3.31 8.52
N ALA A 103 4.99 4.51 8.04
CA ALA A 103 4.04 5.60 7.81
C ALA A 103 2.96 5.21 6.78
N LEU A 104 3.36 4.61 5.65
CA LEU A 104 2.44 4.12 4.62
C LEU A 104 1.46 3.09 5.19
N HIS A 105 1.97 2.07 5.87
CA HIS A 105 1.09 1.04 6.40
C HIS A 105 0.14 1.58 7.46
N ALA A 106 0.61 2.46 8.35
CA ALA A 106 -0.23 3.08 9.37
C ALA A 106 -1.38 3.89 8.75
N ALA A 107 -1.10 4.60 7.66
CA ALA A 107 -2.07 5.44 6.97
C ALA A 107 -3.11 4.64 6.15
N ILE A 108 -2.71 3.53 5.51
CA ILE A 108 -3.64 2.72 4.71
C ILE A 108 -4.48 1.76 5.56
N LEU A 109 -4.02 1.38 6.75
CA LEU A 109 -4.64 0.30 7.53
C LEU A 109 -6.17 0.45 7.75
N PRO A 110 -6.72 1.64 8.06
CA PRO A 110 -8.17 1.79 8.24
C PRO A 110 -8.98 1.39 7.00
N ALA A 111 -8.44 1.60 5.79
CA ALA A 111 -9.10 1.18 4.55
C ALA A 111 -9.25 -0.35 4.44
N PHE A 112 -8.32 -1.09 5.05
CA PHE A 112 -8.28 -2.55 5.07
C PHE A 112 -9.14 -3.18 6.18
N ALA A 113 -9.86 -2.38 6.98
CA ALA A 113 -10.71 -2.89 8.05
C ALA A 113 -11.74 -3.92 7.54
N GLY A 114 -11.78 -5.07 8.19
CA GLY A 114 -12.67 -6.19 7.87
C GLY A 114 -12.31 -6.96 6.58
N LEU A 115 -11.14 -6.70 5.97
CA LEU A 115 -10.71 -7.41 4.77
C LEU A 115 -10.53 -8.92 5.01
N THR A 116 -10.10 -9.33 6.20
CA THR A 116 -9.89 -10.74 6.57
C THR A 116 -11.16 -11.59 6.47
N ALA A 117 -12.34 -10.98 6.60
CA ALA A 117 -13.64 -11.63 6.43
C ALA A 117 -14.15 -11.64 4.97
N GLN A 118 -13.35 -11.16 4.00
CA GLN A 118 -13.74 -10.98 2.60
C GLN A 118 -12.78 -11.74 1.64
N PRO A 119 -12.84 -13.08 1.60
CA PRO A 119 -11.88 -13.91 0.86
C PRO A 119 -11.85 -13.62 -0.65
N LYS A 120 -12.99 -13.26 -1.23
CA LYS A 120 -13.08 -12.90 -2.65
C LYS A 120 -12.37 -11.58 -2.95
N LEU A 121 -12.47 -10.59 -2.06
CA LEU A 121 -11.74 -9.33 -2.20
C LEU A 121 -10.22 -9.53 -2.02
N LEU A 122 -9.82 -10.39 -1.08
CA LEU A 122 -8.41 -10.79 -0.91
C LEU A 122 -7.84 -11.42 -2.18
N ALA A 123 -8.57 -12.32 -2.85
CA ALA A 123 -8.14 -12.91 -4.11
C ALA A 123 -7.92 -11.84 -5.20
N ARG A 124 -8.88 -10.91 -5.36
CA ARG A 124 -8.77 -9.82 -6.34
C ARG A 124 -7.58 -8.88 -6.07
N LEU A 125 -7.30 -8.59 -4.80
CA LEU A 125 -6.12 -7.82 -4.42
C LEU A 125 -4.81 -8.56 -4.74
N GLY A 126 -4.77 -9.86 -4.50
CA GLY A 126 -3.65 -10.71 -4.86
C GLY A 126 -3.33 -10.64 -6.35
N ASP A 127 -4.35 -10.67 -7.20
CA ASP A 127 -4.19 -10.55 -8.66
C ASP A 127 -3.58 -9.20 -9.07
N LEU A 128 -4.01 -8.10 -8.43
CA LEU A 128 -3.52 -6.74 -8.69
C LEU A 128 -2.12 -6.47 -8.12
N ALA A 129 -1.75 -7.14 -7.03
CA ALA A 129 -0.44 -7.01 -6.41
C ALA A 129 0.67 -7.79 -7.16
N THR A 130 0.33 -8.55 -8.19
CA THR A 130 1.32 -9.27 -8.97
C THR A 130 2.23 -8.30 -9.76
N PRO A 131 3.54 -8.56 -9.87
CA PRO A 131 4.45 -7.74 -10.67
C PRO A 131 4.02 -7.59 -12.14
N LEU A 132 3.29 -8.60 -12.68
CA LEU A 132 2.73 -8.58 -14.03
C LEU A 132 1.63 -7.52 -14.21
N ALA A 133 0.97 -7.10 -13.14
CA ALA A 133 -0.02 -6.03 -13.13
C ALA A 133 0.61 -4.62 -13.00
N GLY A 134 1.94 -4.50 -13.03
CA GLY A 134 2.65 -3.22 -13.04
C GLY A 134 2.80 -2.55 -11.67
N GLY A 135 2.54 -3.26 -10.58
CA GLY A 135 2.79 -2.76 -9.23
C GLY A 135 4.29 -2.68 -8.93
N GLN A 136 4.88 -1.48 -9.04
CA GLN A 136 6.11 -1.16 -8.32
C GLN A 136 5.72 -0.85 -6.89
N ASP A 137 5.83 -1.85 -6.02
CA ASP A 137 5.62 -1.69 -4.59
C ASP A 137 6.94 -1.35 -3.87
N LEU A 138 6.82 -0.88 -2.62
CA LEU A 138 7.96 -0.50 -1.79
C LEU A 138 9.01 -1.61 -1.65
N ARG A 139 8.58 -2.88 -1.71
CA ARG A 139 9.45 -4.05 -1.69
C ARG A 139 10.37 -4.08 -2.91
N THR A 140 9.81 -3.89 -4.10
CA THR A 140 10.56 -3.87 -5.35
C THR A 140 11.55 -2.71 -5.39
N GLU A 141 11.12 -1.54 -4.94
CA GLU A 141 11.98 -0.34 -4.84
C GLU A 141 13.18 -0.58 -3.91
N LEU A 142 12.93 -1.11 -2.71
CA LEU A 142 13.98 -1.40 -1.73
C LEU A 142 14.94 -2.51 -2.22
N ALA A 143 14.44 -3.54 -2.88
CA ALA A 143 15.30 -4.55 -3.50
C ALA A 143 16.20 -3.93 -4.59
N GLY A 144 15.67 -3.02 -5.40
CA GLY A 144 16.43 -2.26 -6.39
C GLY A 144 17.54 -1.40 -5.75
N TYR A 145 17.21 -0.72 -4.65
CA TYR A 145 18.20 0.03 -3.86
C TYR A 145 19.33 -0.87 -3.35
N VAL A 146 19.01 -1.98 -2.68
CA VAL A 146 20.02 -2.91 -2.13
C VAL A 146 20.88 -3.53 -3.24
N HIS A 147 20.29 -3.86 -4.38
CA HIS A 147 21.03 -4.34 -5.54
C HIS A 147 22.05 -3.31 -6.05
N ALA A 148 21.66 -2.04 -6.13
CA ALA A 148 22.56 -0.95 -6.52
C ALA A 148 23.69 -0.72 -5.50
N GLU A 149 23.38 -0.75 -4.21
CA GLU A 149 24.37 -0.66 -3.12
C GLU A 149 25.41 -1.79 -3.15
N ARG A 150 24.99 -3.01 -3.52
CA ARG A 150 25.90 -4.14 -3.73
C ARG A 150 26.88 -3.88 -4.88
N ARG A 151 26.38 -3.35 -6.00
CA ARG A 151 27.24 -2.99 -7.15
C ARG A 151 28.25 -1.90 -6.83
N LEU A 152 27.93 -1.02 -5.87
CA LEU A 152 28.82 0.03 -5.38
C LEU A 152 29.79 -0.46 -4.29
N GLY A 153 29.71 -1.73 -3.90
CA GLY A 153 30.58 -2.32 -2.86
C GLY A 153 30.24 -1.87 -1.43
N ARG A 154 29.12 -1.18 -1.22
CA ARG A 154 28.69 -0.70 0.09
C ARG A 154 27.80 -1.70 0.86
N VAL A 155 27.25 -2.68 0.15
CA VAL A 155 26.57 -3.85 0.74
C VAL A 155 27.30 -5.11 0.30
N ALA A 156 27.39 -6.10 1.20
CA ALA A 156 28.09 -7.35 0.95
C ALA A 156 27.61 -8.06 -0.33
N ALA A 157 28.55 -8.59 -1.10
CA ALA A 157 28.24 -9.33 -2.32
C ALA A 157 27.43 -10.62 -2.06
N SER A 158 27.37 -11.12 -0.83
CA SER A 158 26.54 -12.27 -0.44
C SER A 158 25.11 -11.90 -0.02
N ALA A 159 24.81 -10.62 0.25
CA ALA A 159 23.48 -10.21 0.70
C ALA A 159 22.43 -10.37 -0.41
N SER A 160 21.28 -10.99 -0.12
CA SER A 160 20.15 -11.05 -1.06
C SER A 160 19.29 -9.77 -0.95
N PRO A 161 19.15 -8.99 -2.04
CA PRO A 161 18.29 -7.80 -2.06
C PRO A 161 16.84 -8.12 -1.74
N GLU A 162 16.35 -9.25 -2.23
CA GLU A 162 14.98 -9.72 -2.04
C GLU A 162 14.75 -10.14 -0.57
N ALA A 163 15.74 -10.79 0.05
CA ALA A 163 15.67 -11.14 1.46
C ALA A 163 15.68 -9.89 2.35
N VAL A 164 16.56 -8.93 2.08
CA VAL A 164 16.60 -7.64 2.80
C VAL A 164 15.26 -6.92 2.68
N ALA A 165 14.73 -6.80 1.47
CA ALA A 165 13.42 -6.19 1.25
C ALA A 165 12.30 -6.94 1.97
N THR A 166 12.34 -8.28 1.97
CA THR A 166 11.36 -9.13 2.69
C THR A 166 11.40 -8.89 4.20
N LEU A 167 12.58 -8.79 4.80
CA LEU A 167 12.74 -8.55 6.24
C LEU A 167 12.20 -7.16 6.63
N VAL A 168 12.57 -6.12 5.87
CA VAL A 168 12.16 -4.74 6.14
C VAL A 168 10.65 -4.55 5.93
N VAL A 169 10.08 -5.10 4.86
CA VAL A 169 8.63 -5.02 4.63
C VAL A 169 7.86 -5.93 5.61
N GLY A 170 8.43 -7.09 5.95
CA GLY A 170 7.85 -8.04 6.90
C GLY A 170 7.63 -7.45 8.29
N VAL A 171 8.61 -6.71 8.83
CA VAL A 171 8.43 -6.04 10.13
C VAL A 171 7.35 -4.97 10.09
N CYS A 172 7.16 -4.30 8.94
CA CYS A 172 6.05 -3.37 8.78
C CYS A 172 4.70 -4.09 8.87
N HIS A 173 4.56 -5.24 8.22
CA HIS A 173 3.34 -6.06 8.32
C HIS A 173 3.09 -6.59 9.73
N ASP A 174 4.13 -6.99 10.48
CA ASP A 174 4.01 -7.50 11.85
C ASP A 174 3.44 -6.43 12.81
N LEU A 175 4.03 -5.23 12.79
CA LEU A 175 3.57 -4.11 13.63
C LEU A 175 2.14 -3.66 13.26
N VAL A 176 1.75 -3.87 12.01
CA VAL A 176 0.41 -3.59 11.49
C VAL A 176 -0.58 -4.70 11.85
N LEU A 177 -0.14 -5.96 11.93
CA LEU A 177 -1.00 -7.06 12.35
C LEU A 177 -1.49 -6.86 13.80
N GLY A 178 -0.63 -6.34 14.68
CA GLY A 178 -1.03 -5.97 16.04
C GLY A 178 -2.22 -5.01 16.09
N ARG A 179 -2.31 -4.09 15.13
CA ARG A 179 -3.43 -3.13 15.00
C ARG A 179 -4.75 -3.74 14.52
N LEU A 180 -4.69 -4.80 13.73
CA LEU A 180 -5.90 -5.53 13.35
C LEU A 180 -6.53 -6.23 14.57
N LEU A 181 -5.72 -6.56 15.57
CA LEU A 181 -6.14 -7.22 16.81
C LEU A 181 -6.59 -6.22 17.90
N ASP A 182 -6.06 -4.99 17.89
CA ASP A 182 -6.51 -3.87 18.74
C ASP A 182 -6.69 -2.56 17.93
N PRO A 183 -7.86 -2.37 17.29
CA PRO A 183 -8.14 -1.17 16.50
C PRO A 183 -8.49 0.06 17.35
N SER A 184 -8.63 -0.09 18.67
CA SER A 184 -9.04 0.99 19.58
C SER A 184 -7.87 1.80 20.13
N GLY A 185 -6.65 1.27 20.02
CA GLY A 185 -5.42 1.96 20.42
C GLY A 185 -4.98 3.04 19.42
N PRO A 186 -4.22 4.06 19.87
CA PRO A 186 -3.59 5.01 18.97
C PRO A 186 -2.64 4.29 17.99
N PRO A 187 -2.22 4.96 16.89
CA PRO A 187 -1.06 4.52 16.15
C PRO A 187 0.12 4.22 17.05
N PRO A 188 0.65 2.98 17.08
CA PRO A 188 2.01 2.80 17.53
C PRO A 188 2.81 3.55 16.48
N GLU A 189 3.25 4.76 16.82
CA GLU A 189 4.48 5.23 16.25
C GLU A 189 5.53 4.23 16.72
N PRO A 190 6.18 3.50 15.80
CA PRO A 190 7.27 2.62 16.17
C PRO A 190 8.29 3.50 16.90
N PRO A 191 8.69 3.17 18.14
CA PRO A 191 9.69 3.96 18.85
C PRO A 191 10.91 4.13 17.94
N ALA A 192 11.48 5.34 17.85
CA ALA A 192 12.66 5.58 17.01
C ALA A 192 13.79 4.58 17.31
N GLU A 193 13.89 4.20 18.58
CA GLU A 193 14.78 3.15 19.10
C GLU A 193 14.58 1.78 18.44
N LEU A 194 13.35 1.41 18.09
CA LEU A 194 13.05 0.16 17.40
C LEU A 194 13.53 0.21 15.95
N VAL A 195 13.33 1.32 15.24
CA VAL A 195 13.83 1.51 13.87
C VAL A 195 15.36 1.40 13.84
N ASP A 196 16.03 2.05 14.79
CA ASP A 196 17.48 1.97 14.96
C ASP A 196 17.97 0.55 15.26
N ALA A 197 17.31 -0.15 16.20
CA ALA A 197 17.65 -1.52 16.56
C ALA A 197 17.46 -2.50 15.39
N LEU A 198 16.38 -2.36 14.62
CA LEU A 198 16.10 -3.19 13.44
C LEU A 198 17.19 -3.00 12.38
N VAL A 199 17.55 -1.76 12.07
CA VAL A 199 18.59 -1.47 11.07
C VAL A 199 19.97 -1.93 11.56
N ALA A 200 20.31 -1.72 12.83
CA ALA A 200 21.56 -2.21 13.41
C ALA A 200 21.64 -3.74 13.36
N THR A 201 20.56 -4.43 13.72
CA THR A 201 20.49 -5.90 13.68
C THR A 201 20.60 -6.43 12.25
N LEU A 202 19.97 -5.75 11.28
CA LEU A 202 20.04 -6.14 9.87
C LEU A 202 21.44 -5.98 9.28
N LEU A 203 22.18 -4.94 9.67
CA LEU A 203 23.50 -4.64 9.12
C LEU A 203 24.64 -5.37 9.83
N HIS A 204 24.51 -5.60 11.14
CA HIS A 204 25.64 -6.01 11.98
C HIS A 204 25.29 -7.12 12.99
N GLY A 205 24.05 -7.62 13.00
CA GLY A 205 23.57 -8.56 14.01
C GLY A 205 23.56 -10.04 13.59
N VAL A 206 22.88 -10.83 14.42
CA VAL A 206 22.62 -12.29 14.32
C VAL A 206 23.81 -13.20 14.66
N LEU A 207 25.02 -12.89 14.22
CA LEU A 207 26.21 -13.64 14.61
C LEU A 207 27.12 -12.76 15.49
N PRO A 208 27.92 -13.34 16.39
CA PRO A 208 28.97 -12.58 17.08
C PRO A 208 29.89 -11.94 16.04
N GLY A 209 30.29 -10.70 16.27
CA GLY A 209 31.37 -10.09 15.48
C GLY A 209 32.65 -10.90 15.66
N ASP A 210 33.45 -10.98 14.60
CA ASP A 210 34.78 -11.62 14.64
C ASP A 210 35.68 -10.99 15.71
#